data_AF-A0A022PF43-F1
#
_entry.id   AF-A0A022PF43-F1
#
_cell.length_a   1.000
_cell.length_b   1.000
_cell.length_c   1.000
_cell.angle_alpha   90.00
_cell.angle_beta   90.00
_cell.angle_gamma   90.00
#
_symmetry.space_group_name_H-M   'P 1'
#
loop_
_entity.id
_entity.type
_entity.pdbx_description
1 polymer ?
#
loop_
_entity_poly.entity_id
_entity_poly.type
_entity_poly.pdbx_seq_one_letter_code
_entity_poly.pdbx_strand_id
1 'polypeptide(L)' 'MNIKPIRTKQDYQEALKTVASLFDNQPEIGTPEFNYMEVMVLLIEAYEAEHYPIDPPDPIEAIKFRMEQSI' A
#
# COMPACT_ATOMS: atom_id res chain seq x y z
N MET A 1 15.54 -11.03 8.78
CA MET A 1 14.37 -10.64 7.97
C MET A 1 14.49 -11.33 6.63
N ASN A 2 13.42 -11.96 6.13
CA ASN A 2 13.46 -12.70 4.86
C ASN A 2 12.43 -12.09 3.90
N ILE A 3 12.88 -11.66 2.72
CA ILE A 3 12.03 -11.04 1.71
C ILE A 3 11.59 -12.13 0.72
N LYS A 4 10.28 -12.23 0.48
CA LYS A 4 9.69 -13.11 -0.55
C LYS A 4 8.75 -12.31 -1.45
N PRO A 5 8.62 -12.67 -2.73
CA PRO A 5 7.60 -12.10 -3.60
C PRO A 5 6.19 -12.34 -3.04
N ILE A 6 5.29 -11.37 -3.23
CA ILE A 6 3.87 -11.50 -2.88
C ILE A 6 3.14 -12.06 -4.10
N ARG A 7 2.65 -13.31 -4.00
CA ARG A 7 1.96 -13.99 -5.11
C ARG A 7 0.52 -14.35 -4.81
N THR A 8 0.19 -14.45 -3.53
CA THR A 8 -1.13 -14.85 -3.06
C THR A 8 -1.71 -13.80 -2.13
N LYS A 9 -3.04 -13.81 -1.98
CA LYS A 9 -3.72 -12.97 -1.00
C LYS A 9 -3.22 -13.19 0.44
N GLN A 10 -2.79 -14.42 0.76
CA GLN A 10 -2.21 -14.71 2.07
C GLN A 10 -0.86 -14.01 2.24
N ASP A 11 0.03 -14.07 1.23
CA ASP A 11 1.31 -13.36 1.27
C ASP A 11 1.08 -11.85 1.44
N TYR A 12 0.06 -11.30 0.76
CA TYR A 12 -0.31 -9.89 0.86
C TYR A 12 -0.77 -9.51 2.27
N GLN A 13 -1.62 -10.32 2.91
CA GLN A 13 -2.06 -10.08 4.28
C GLN A 13 -0.92 -10.18 5.30
N GLU A 14 0.00 -11.15 5.12
CA GLU A 14 1.20 -11.28 5.95
C GLU A 14 2.13 -10.06 5.79
N ALA A 15 2.31 -9.58 4.56
CA ALA A 15 3.10 -8.40 4.25
C ALA A 15 2.52 -7.14 4.91
N LEU A 16 1.20 -6.91 4.77
CA LEU A 16 0.50 -5.80 5.42
C LEU A 16 0.67 -5.82 6.94
N LYS A 17 0.48 -6.98 7.57
CA LYS A 17 0.65 -7.13 9.03
C LYS A 17 2.08 -6.80 9.46
N THR A 18 3.05 -7.25 8.69
CA THR A 18 4.47 -7.00 8.97
C THR A 18 4.78 -5.51 8.87
N VAL A 19 4.38 -4.87 7.78
CA VAL A 19 4.61 -3.44 7.55
C VAL A 19 3.87 -2.56 8.54
N ALA A 20 2.62 -2.91 8.91
CA ALA A 20 1.86 -2.17 9.92
C ALA A 20 2.61 -2.06 11.25
N SER A 21 3.25 -3.14 11.71
CA SER A 21 4.05 -3.11 12.94
C SER A 21 5.29 -2.21 12.85
N LEU A 22 5.82 -2.01 11.64
CA LEU A 22 6.94 -1.10 11.40
C LEU A 22 6.49 0.36 11.34
N PHE A 23 5.24 0.65 10.97
CA PHE A 23 4.71 2.01 11.05
C PHE A 23 4.47 2.47 12.49
N ASP A 24 4.05 1.57 13.38
CA ASP A 24 3.90 1.87 14.81
C ASP A 24 5.25 2.20 15.49
N ASN A 25 6.35 1.61 14.98
CA ASN A 25 7.71 1.81 15.48
C ASN A 25 8.66 2.08 14.32
N GLN A 26 8.48 3.25 13.69
CA GLN A 26 9.17 3.58 12.45
C GLN A 26 10.70 3.50 12.61
N PRO A 27 11.40 2.64 11.84
CA PRO A 27 12.84 2.55 11.91
C PRO A 27 13.53 3.82 11.40
N GLU A 28 14.72 4.11 11.91
CA GLU A 28 15.52 5.23 11.42
C GLU A 28 15.96 5.02 9.96
N ILE A 29 15.95 6.09 9.19
CA ILE A 29 16.36 6.07 7.78
C ILE A 29 17.81 5.57 7.66
N GLY A 30 18.03 4.65 6.71
CA GLY A 30 19.36 4.06 6.46
C GLY A 30 19.68 2.84 7.33
N THR A 31 18.80 2.46 8.26
CA THR A 31 18.93 1.19 8.98
C THR A 31 18.53 -0.01 8.10
N PRO A 32 19.07 -1.21 8.35
CA PRO A 32 18.61 -2.44 7.70
C PRO A 32 17.10 -2.68 7.82
N GLU A 33 16.53 -2.31 8.97
CA GLU A 33 15.11 -2.37 9.27
C GLU A 33 14.30 -1.44 8.35
N PHE A 34 14.77 -0.20 8.16
CA PHE A 34 14.14 0.75 7.24
C PHE A 34 14.21 0.26 5.78
N ASN A 35 15.37 -0.24 5.36
CA ASN A 35 15.54 -0.79 4.01
C ASN A 35 14.61 -1.99 3.77
N TYR A 36 14.41 -2.83 4.79
CA TYR A 36 13.43 -3.91 4.73
C TYR A 36 11.99 -3.38 4.61
N MET A 37 11.63 -2.38 5.42
CA MET A 37 10.32 -1.74 5.36
C MET A 37 10.03 -1.17 3.97
N GLU A 38 10.99 -0.44 3.39
CA GLU A 38 10.88 0.17 2.07
C GLU A 38 10.65 -0.88 0.98
N VAL A 39 11.43 -1.97 0.97
CA VAL A 39 11.25 -3.05 -0.01
C VAL A 39 9.89 -3.75 0.16
N MET A 40 9.44 -3.95 1.40
CA MET A 40 8.13 -4.56 1.64
C MET A 40 6.98 -3.69 1.15
N VAL A 41 7.06 -2.36 1.35
CA VAL A 41 6.07 -1.41 0.82
C VAL A 41 6.02 -1.48 -0.70
N LEU A 42 7.18 -1.49 -1.39
CA LEU A 42 7.23 -1.60 -2.85
C LEU A 42 6.62 -2.91 -3.38
N LEU A 43 6.82 -4.03 -2.67
CA LEU A 43 6.20 -5.30 -3.05
C LEU A 43 4.68 -5.31 -2.87
N ILE A 44 4.19 -4.64 -1.82
CA ILE A 44 2.74 -4.47 -1.57
C ILE A 44 2.13 -3.62 -2.68
N GLU A 45 2.73 -2.48 -3.01
CA GLU A 45 2.27 -1.60 -4.09
C GLU A 45 2.21 -2.33 -5.44
N ALA A 46 3.24 -3.11 -5.78
CA ALA A 46 3.26 -3.90 -7.01
C ALA A 46 2.12 -4.92 -7.06
N TYR A 47 1.84 -5.61 -5.95
CA TYR A 47 0.71 -6.54 -5.87
C TYR A 47 -0.63 -5.82 -5.99
N GLU A 48 -0.79 -4.66 -5.34
CA GLU A 48 -2.01 -3.86 -5.39
C GLU A 48 -2.29 -3.30 -6.78
N ALA A 49 -1.27 -2.84 -7.49
CA ALA A 49 -1.43 -2.37 -8.87
C ALA A 49 -2.00 -3.44 -9.81
N GLU A 50 -1.65 -4.72 -9.59
CA GLU A 50 -2.15 -5.84 -10.38
C GLU A 50 -3.55 -6.32 -9.94
N HIS A 51 -3.84 -6.30 -8.63
CA HIS A 51 -5.04 -6.95 -8.06
C HIS A 51 -6.16 -5.99 -7.67
N TYR A 52 -5.83 -4.72 -7.41
CA TYR A 52 -6.73 -3.67 -6.96
C TYR A 52 -6.53 -2.40 -7.81
N PRO A 53 -6.75 -2.47 -9.13
CA PRO A 53 -6.64 -1.29 -9.99
C PRO A 53 -7.62 -0.20 -9.51
N ILE A 54 -7.12 1.02 -9.40
CA ILE A 54 -7.97 2.18 -9.10
C ILE A 54 -8.67 2.56 -10.40
N ASP A 55 -9.91 2.12 -10.56
CA ASP A 55 -10.76 2.63 -11.62
C ASP A 55 -11.00 4.13 -11.42
N PRO A 56 -11.04 4.93 -12.50
CA PRO A 56 -11.40 6.33 -12.39
C PRO A 56 -12.79 6.43 -11.74
N PRO A 57 -13.03 7.45 -10.89
CA PRO A 57 -14.36 7.67 -10.34
C PRO A 57 -15.35 7.81 -11.49
N ASP A 58 -16.57 7.30 -11.31
CA ASP A 58 -17.63 7.49 -12.30
C ASP A 58 -17.74 8.99 -12.63
N PRO A 59 -17.72 9.39 -13.91
CA PRO A 59 -17.71 10.80 -14.29
C PRO A 59 -18.87 11.60 -13.67
N ILE A 60 -20.03 10.97 -13.47
CA ILE A 60 -21.20 11.60 -12.84
C ILE A 60 -20.93 11.82 -11.34
N GLU A 61 -20.38 10.82 -10.65
CA GLU A 61 -20.01 10.94 -9.23
C GLU A 61 -18.89 11.98 -9.02
N ALA A 62 -17.91 12.06 -9.93
CA ALA A 62 -16.87 13.09 -9.90
C ALA A 62 -17.44 14.52 -10.05
N ILE A 63 -18.45 14.71 -10.92
CA ILE A 63 -19.15 15.99 -11.07
C ILE A 63 -19.94 16.33 -9.80
N LYS A 64 -20.70 15.37 -9.25
CA LYS A 64 -21.48 15.57 -8.01
C LYS A 64 -20.57 15.95 -6.84
N PHE A 65 -19.47 15.23 -6.65
CA PHE A 65 -18.47 15.54 -5.62
C PHE A 65 -17.97 16.99 -5.74
N ARG A 66 -17.67 17.45 -6.96
CA ARG A 66 -17.21 18.83 -7.19
C ARG A 66 -18.28 19.87 -6.88
N MET A 67 -19.55 19.56 -7.14
CA MET A 67 -20.68 20.42 -6.80
C MET A 67 -20.87 20.54 -5.28
N GLU A 68 -20.77 19.43 -4.55
CA GLU A 68 -20.88 19.41 -3.08
C GLU A 68 -19.75 20.18 -2.37
N GLN A 69 -18.52 20.16 -2.93
CA GLN A 69 -17.37 20.89 -2.40
C GLN A 69 -17.40 22.41 -2.69
N SER A 70 -18.33 22.88 -3.54
CA SER A 70 -18.43 24.28 -3.95
C SER A 70 -19.49 25.08 -3.16
N ILE A 71 -20.00 24.49 -2.07
CA ILE A 71 -21.02 25.06 -1.17
C ILE A 71 -20.39 25.42 0.18
#